data_AF-A0A2N9MXG5-F1
#
_entry.id   AF-A0A2N9MXG5-F1
#
_cell.length_a   1.000
_cell.length_b   1.000
_cell.length_c   1.000
_cell.angle_alpha   90.00
_cell.angle_beta   90.00
_cell.angle_gamma   90.00
#
_symmetry.space_group_name_H-M   'P 1'
#
loop_
_entity.id
_entity.type
_entity.pdbx_description
1 polymer ?
#
loop_
_entity_poly.entity_id
_entity_poly.type
_entity_poly.pdbx_seq_one_letter_code
_entity_poly.pdbx_strand_id
1 'polypeptide(L)'
;MMHIADNLVLAVTAIRAHKLRAALTVLGLTMGVATLITVMTVVQGANLYVEQKVANLGTNVFRVSRLPFAITDFTVLEKAQKNKNIVVEDLDAVTQGCVHCQFVGASISSTLTTRYRDHQLDDTGLFGHTPSMVEVDTRDVVQGRYFTDQEDRHASTVCLIGDRLAREFFPGEDPLGKLVRAENQEFTVIGVFDRIGSVLGQDQDNFIVIPLQSYMHFRGLRNSLTLQIKTADADRTFEQAQDETRSLLRVRRHIMAGKDEDFFIGTAQNYISLWQSISSAFFAVFVMVSSISAVVGGIVIMNVMLVSVTERTKEIGVRRAVGATQSDILRQFLAESVVQCIIGGIVGVGIVVGIGFACALGLRSLTSFPAAVQTWVAILGVVISSVLGIFFGIYPAVKASKLDPVEALRSD
;
A
#
# COMPACT_ATOMS: atom_id res chain seq x y z
N MET A 1 -40.40 0.81 -33.51
CA MET A 1 -39.31 1.02 -32.52
C MET A 1 -38.28 -0.07 -32.78
N MET A 2 -37.07 0.26 -33.23
CA MET A 2 -36.01 -0.75 -33.35
C MET A 2 -35.68 -1.28 -31.95
N HIS A 3 -35.78 -2.60 -31.76
CA HIS A 3 -35.44 -3.23 -30.49
C HIS A 3 -33.93 -3.12 -30.24
N ILE A 4 -33.54 -2.99 -28.97
CA ILE A 4 -32.13 -2.91 -28.54
C ILE A 4 -31.29 -4.08 -29.09
N ALA A 5 -31.92 -5.25 -29.27
CA ALA A 5 -31.31 -6.42 -29.88
C ALA A 5 -30.89 -6.20 -31.34
N ASP A 6 -31.71 -5.52 -32.14
CA ASP A 6 -31.40 -5.25 -33.56
C ASP A 6 -30.22 -4.27 -33.68
N ASN A 7 -30.16 -3.27 -32.79
CA ASN A 7 -29.03 -2.34 -32.71
C ASN A 7 -27.72 -3.04 -32.34
N LEU A 8 -27.77 -4.02 -31.44
CA LEU A 8 -26.61 -4.83 -31.05
C LEU A 8 -26.13 -5.70 -32.20
N VAL A 9 -27.04 -6.36 -32.92
CA VAL A 9 -26.70 -7.20 -34.07
C VAL A 9 -26.07 -6.35 -35.18
N LEU A 10 -26.66 -5.18 -35.49
CA LEU A 10 -26.15 -4.24 -36.48
C LEU A 10 -24.77 -3.68 -36.11
N ALA A 11 -24.53 -3.37 -34.83
CA ALA A 11 -23.22 -2.92 -34.36
C ALA A 11 -22.14 -4.00 -34.55
N VAL A 12 -22.47 -5.28 -34.28
CA VAL A 12 -21.52 -6.39 -34.44
C VAL A 12 -21.21 -6.66 -35.92
N THR A 13 -22.18 -6.58 -36.83
CA THR A 13 -21.92 -6.71 -38.27
C THR A 13 -21.11 -5.54 -38.82
N ALA A 14 -21.37 -4.31 -38.36
CA ALA A 14 -20.60 -3.12 -38.72
C ALA A 14 -19.12 -3.22 -38.30
N ILE A 15 -18.85 -3.77 -37.11
CA ILE A 15 -17.49 -4.03 -36.61
C ILE A 15 -16.76 -5.08 -37.48
N ARG A 16 -17.46 -6.15 -37.91
CA ARG A 16 -16.86 -7.21 -38.75
C ARG A 16 -16.51 -6.74 -40.16
N ALA A 17 -17.24 -5.77 -40.71
CA ALA A 17 -16.99 -5.23 -42.04
C ALA A 17 -15.68 -4.42 -42.12
N HIS A 18 -15.30 -3.69 -41.06
CA HIS A 18 -14.10 -2.83 -41.03
C HIS A 18 -13.13 -3.20 -39.90
N LYS A 19 -12.50 -4.37 -40.04
CA LYS A 19 -11.63 -4.98 -39.02
C LYS A 19 -10.45 -4.11 -38.59
N LEU A 20 -9.77 -3.44 -39.53
CA LEU A 20 -8.60 -2.59 -39.22
C LEU A 20 -8.99 -1.39 -38.35
N ARG A 21 -10.13 -0.76 -38.66
CA ARG A 21 -10.67 0.38 -37.94
C ARG A 21 -11.14 0.01 -36.53
N ALA A 22 -11.90 -1.09 -36.44
CA ALA A 22 -12.33 -1.64 -35.17
C ALA A 22 -11.12 -2.02 -34.30
N ALA A 23 -10.07 -2.61 -34.89
CA ALA A 23 -8.85 -2.93 -34.17
C ALA A 23 -8.12 -1.69 -33.63
N LEU A 24 -7.99 -0.63 -34.43
CA LEU A 24 -7.31 0.62 -34.01
C LEU A 24 -8.07 1.37 -32.91
N THR A 25 -9.40 1.41 -32.97
CA THR A 25 -10.25 2.02 -31.92
C THR A 25 -10.23 1.25 -30.62
N VAL A 26 -10.35 -0.08 -30.72
CA VAL A 26 -10.23 -0.97 -29.56
C VAL A 26 -8.83 -0.88 -28.96
N LEU A 27 -7.76 -0.82 -29.77
CA LEU A 27 -6.39 -0.63 -29.26
C LEU A 27 -6.21 0.67 -28.49
N GLY A 28 -6.61 1.82 -29.05
CA GLY A 28 -6.48 3.10 -28.38
C GLY A 28 -7.24 3.14 -27.04
N LEU A 29 -8.45 2.58 -27.01
CA LEU A 29 -9.23 2.50 -25.78
C LEU A 29 -8.66 1.50 -24.78
N THR A 30 -8.28 0.30 -25.24
CA THR A 30 -7.70 -0.73 -24.36
C THR A 30 -6.46 -0.19 -23.68
N MET A 31 -5.60 0.58 -24.38
CA MET A 31 -4.44 1.22 -23.75
C MET A 31 -4.83 2.25 -22.69
N GLY A 32 -5.76 3.16 -22.97
CA GLY A 32 -6.19 4.18 -22.01
C GLY A 32 -6.89 3.60 -20.78
N VAL A 33 -7.71 2.56 -20.96
CA VAL A 33 -8.37 1.86 -19.86
C VAL A 33 -7.38 0.99 -19.09
N ALA A 34 -6.47 0.32 -19.79
CA ALA A 34 -5.46 -0.52 -19.17
C ALA A 34 -4.50 0.30 -18.29
N THR A 35 -4.06 1.49 -18.72
CA THR A 35 -3.19 2.34 -17.89
C THR A 35 -3.90 2.79 -16.62
N LEU A 36 -5.17 3.21 -16.73
CA LEU A 36 -5.97 3.65 -15.58
C LEU A 36 -6.20 2.51 -14.58
N ILE A 37 -6.57 1.32 -15.07
CA ILE A 37 -6.78 0.15 -14.20
C ILE A 37 -5.47 -0.30 -13.57
N THR A 38 -4.36 -0.26 -14.30
CA THR A 38 -3.03 -0.63 -13.79
C THR A 38 -2.63 0.28 -12.64
N VAL A 39 -2.75 1.59 -12.81
CA VAL A 39 -2.52 2.58 -11.76
C VAL A 39 -3.37 2.28 -10.53
N MET A 40 -4.68 2.11 -10.71
CA MET A 40 -5.62 1.87 -9.62
C MET A 40 -5.26 0.60 -8.85
N THR A 41 -4.93 -0.46 -9.56
CA THR A 41 -4.53 -1.74 -8.99
C THR A 41 -3.24 -1.61 -8.18
N VAL A 42 -2.25 -0.89 -8.71
CA VAL A 42 -0.95 -0.69 -8.02
C VAL A 42 -1.15 0.12 -6.74
N VAL A 43 -1.88 1.23 -6.80
CA VAL A 43 -2.15 2.08 -5.62
C VAL A 43 -2.91 1.30 -4.55
N GLN A 44 -3.98 0.61 -4.94
CA GLN A 44 -4.81 -0.14 -4.00
C GLN A 44 -4.08 -1.36 -3.43
N GLY A 45 -3.32 -2.08 -4.26
CA GLY A 45 -2.46 -3.17 -3.83
C GLY A 45 -1.40 -2.71 -2.83
N ALA A 46 -0.78 -1.55 -3.08
CA ALA A 46 0.17 -0.95 -2.15
C ALA A 46 -0.48 -0.54 -0.83
N ASN A 47 -1.70 0.02 -0.87
CA ASN A 47 -2.46 0.39 0.34
C ASN A 47 -2.77 -0.82 1.21
N LEU A 48 -3.31 -1.90 0.62
CA LEU A 48 -3.58 -3.14 1.35
C LEU A 48 -2.31 -3.78 1.89
N TYR A 49 -1.24 -3.75 1.10
CA TYR A 49 0.05 -4.30 1.52
C TYR A 49 0.58 -3.60 2.76
N VAL A 50 0.55 -2.27 2.77
CA VAL A 50 0.97 -1.47 3.92
C VAL A 50 0.03 -1.66 5.10
N GLU A 51 -1.28 -1.68 4.87
CA GLU A 51 -2.28 -1.92 5.92
C GLU A 51 -2.05 -3.26 6.62
N GLN A 52 -1.82 -4.34 5.87
CA GLN A 52 -1.52 -5.66 6.44
C GLN A 52 -0.19 -5.67 7.21
N LYS A 53 0.86 -5.04 6.68
CA LYS A 53 2.16 -4.99 7.36
C LYS A 53 2.14 -4.12 8.62
N VAL A 54 1.30 -3.09 8.66
CA VAL A 54 1.14 -2.20 9.80
C VAL A 54 0.16 -2.77 10.82
N ALA A 55 -0.87 -3.50 10.40
CA ALA A 55 -1.76 -4.23 11.31
C ALA A 55 -1.00 -5.23 12.18
N ASN A 56 0.09 -5.81 11.64
CA ASN A 56 1.00 -6.67 12.40
C ASN A 56 1.76 -5.93 13.53
N LEU A 57 1.73 -4.59 13.62
CA LEU A 57 2.32 -3.85 14.75
C LEU A 57 1.42 -3.85 16.01
N GLY A 58 0.22 -4.43 15.92
CA GLY A 58 -0.75 -4.48 17.01
C GLY A 58 -1.63 -3.24 17.04
N THR A 59 -2.95 -3.43 16.94
CA THR A 59 -3.93 -2.34 16.96
C THR A 59 -4.14 -1.74 18.35
N ASN A 60 -3.76 -2.48 19.40
CA ASN A 60 -3.88 -2.09 20.81
C ASN A 60 -2.54 -1.68 21.44
N VAL A 61 -1.52 -1.41 20.62
CA VAL A 61 -0.19 -0.98 21.07
C VAL A 61 0.09 0.46 20.63
N PHE A 62 0.56 1.29 21.55
CA PHE A 62 1.11 2.60 21.24
C PHE A 62 2.54 2.73 21.74
N ARG A 63 3.32 3.55 21.04
CA ARG A 63 4.74 3.77 21.30
C ARG A 63 4.95 5.18 21.78
N VAL A 64 5.80 5.35 22.79
CA VAL A 64 6.24 6.67 23.25
C VAL A 64 7.73 6.81 22.98
N SER A 65 8.09 7.79 22.17
CA SER A 65 9.47 8.03 21.75
C SER A 65 9.81 9.51 21.77
N ARG A 66 11.10 9.83 21.95
CA ARG A 66 11.62 11.20 21.84
C ARG A 66 11.38 11.80 20.45
N LEU A 67 11.49 10.96 19.42
CA LEU A 67 11.31 11.36 18.02
C LEU A 67 9.89 11.02 17.56
N PRO A 68 9.31 11.82 16.65
CA PRO A 68 8.03 11.50 16.06
C PRO A 68 8.14 10.21 15.26
N PHE A 69 7.09 9.39 15.36
CA PHE A 69 7.00 8.11 14.66
C PHE A 69 6.79 8.29 13.13
N ALA A 70 6.26 9.44 12.74
CA ALA A 70 6.04 9.88 11.37
C ALA A 70 6.70 11.24 11.18
N ILE A 71 7.72 11.32 10.34
CA ILE A 71 8.39 12.59 10.02
C ILE A 71 7.64 13.24 8.86
N THR A 72 6.78 14.20 9.17
CA THR A 72 6.06 15.00 8.16
C THR A 72 6.75 16.34 7.89
N ASP A 73 7.58 16.81 8.82
CA ASP A 73 8.25 18.10 8.74
C ASP A 73 9.65 18.01 9.36
N PHE A 74 10.64 18.56 8.64
CA PHE A 74 12.02 18.63 9.10
C PHE A 74 12.21 19.53 10.33
N THR A 75 11.37 20.56 10.50
CA THR A 75 11.42 21.46 11.67
C THR A 75 11.03 20.75 12.97
N VAL A 76 10.03 19.86 12.88
CA VAL A 76 9.60 19.02 14.01
C VAL A 76 10.69 18.02 14.38
N LEU A 77 11.38 17.46 13.39
CA LEU A 77 12.51 16.56 13.63
C LEU A 77 13.67 17.27 14.33
N GLU A 78 14.04 18.48 13.89
CA GLU A 78 15.13 19.24 14.51
C GLU A 78 14.82 19.62 15.96
N LYS A 79 13.56 19.99 16.24
CA LYS A 79 13.10 20.24 17.61
C LYS A 79 13.11 18.96 18.45
N ALA A 80 12.62 17.86 17.90
CA ALA A 80 12.57 16.56 18.58
C ALA A 80 13.96 16.01 18.93
N GLN A 81 14.98 16.30 18.12
CA GLN A 81 16.37 15.93 18.44
C GLN A 81 16.93 16.67 19.67
N LYS A 82 16.42 17.86 19.99
CA LYS A 82 16.82 18.67 21.16
C LYS A 82 16.06 18.27 22.44
N ASN A 83 15.05 17.41 22.33
CA ASN A 83 14.27 16.94 23.48
C ASN A 83 15.07 16.00 24.39
N LYS A 84 14.65 15.91 25.66
CA LYS A 84 15.27 14.99 26.63
C LYS A 84 15.00 13.54 26.24
N ASN A 85 16.02 12.69 26.43
CA ASN A 85 15.90 11.25 26.22
C ASN A 85 14.85 10.64 27.15
N ILE A 86 14.16 9.61 26.66
CA ILE A 86 13.36 8.72 27.52
C ILE A 86 14.33 7.78 28.23
N VAL A 87 14.17 7.71 29.56
CA VAL A 87 15.04 6.97 30.48
C VAL A 87 14.28 5.82 31.15
N VAL A 88 15.00 4.88 31.77
CA VAL A 88 14.40 3.68 32.39
C VAL A 88 13.44 4.07 33.51
N GLU A 89 13.75 5.16 34.21
CA GLU A 89 12.87 5.60 35.28
C GLU A 89 11.52 6.09 34.69
N ASP A 90 11.48 6.65 33.47
CA ASP A 90 10.22 7.01 32.79
C ASP A 90 9.35 5.76 32.55
N LEU A 91 9.97 4.63 32.18
CA LEU A 91 9.31 3.33 32.07
C LEU A 91 8.69 2.93 33.42
N ASP A 92 9.43 3.03 34.52
CA ASP A 92 8.96 2.63 35.85
C ASP A 92 7.73 3.45 36.28
N ALA A 93 7.73 4.77 36.01
CA ALA A 93 6.59 5.61 36.34
C ALA A 93 5.34 5.27 35.53
N VAL A 94 5.48 4.97 34.24
CA VAL A 94 4.34 4.55 33.41
C VAL A 94 3.83 3.18 33.86
N THR A 95 4.74 2.26 34.17
CA THR A 95 4.40 0.91 34.65
C THR A 95 3.65 0.93 35.98
N GLN A 96 4.00 1.84 36.90
CA GLN A 96 3.35 1.93 38.21
C GLN A 96 2.10 2.84 38.21
N GLY A 97 2.05 3.83 37.33
CA GLY A 97 1.03 4.88 37.36
C GLY A 97 -0.13 4.68 36.38
N CYS A 98 0.06 3.91 35.30
CA CYS A 98 -0.98 3.72 34.29
C CYS A 98 -1.87 2.52 34.65
N VAL A 99 -3.14 2.80 34.97
CA VAL A 99 -4.10 1.76 35.38
C VAL A 99 -4.64 0.99 34.17
N HIS A 100 -4.78 1.68 33.04
CA HIS A 100 -5.34 1.11 31.81
C HIS A 100 -4.28 0.46 30.89
N CYS A 101 -3.01 0.47 31.31
CA CYS A 101 -1.91 -0.19 30.61
C CYS A 101 -1.80 -1.64 31.10
N GLN A 102 -1.97 -2.62 30.20
CA GLN A 102 -1.89 -4.03 30.57
C GLN A 102 -0.43 -4.48 30.66
N PHE A 103 0.37 -4.12 29.66
CA PHE A 103 1.80 -4.41 29.62
C PHE A 103 2.57 -3.19 29.13
N VAL A 104 3.66 -2.88 29.82
CA VAL A 104 4.55 -1.76 29.50
C VAL A 104 5.94 -2.34 29.30
N GLY A 105 6.51 -2.12 28.12
CA GLY A 105 7.86 -2.51 27.78
C GLY A 105 8.68 -1.33 27.28
N ALA A 106 10.00 -1.48 27.31
CA ALA A 106 10.90 -0.54 26.66
C ALA A 106 11.79 -1.24 25.64
N SER A 107 12.09 -0.51 24.58
CA SER A 107 12.99 -0.93 23.52
C SER A 107 14.01 0.17 23.25
N ILE A 108 15.24 -0.23 22.96
CA ILE A 108 16.30 0.64 22.48
C ILE A 108 16.93 -0.02 21.26
N SER A 109 17.26 0.76 20.25
CA SER A 109 17.77 0.22 18.99
C SER A 109 19.07 0.87 18.58
N SER A 110 19.94 0.08 17.95
CA SER A 110 21.08 0.55 17.17
C SER A 110 21.37 -0.43 16.05
N THR A 111 22.28 -0.08 15.15
CA THR A 111 22.83 -0.99 14.14
C THR A 111 24.23 -1.43 14.53
N LEU A 112 24.59 -2.66 14.17
CA LEU A 112 25.91 -3.21 14.35
C LEU A 112 26.22 -4.30 13.32
N THR A 113 27.48 -4.72 13.28
CA THR A 113 27.91 -5.89 12.50
C THR A 113 27.87 -7.15 13.36
N THR A 114 27.19 -8.18 12.89
CA THR A 114 27.24 -9.52 13.49
C THR A 114 28.17 -10.44 12.73
N ARG A 115 28.82 -11.36 13.45
CA ARG A 115 29.71 -12.37 12.89
C ARG A 115 29.46 -13.72 13.51
N TYR A 116 29.55 -14.74 12.68
CA TYR A 116 29.58 -16.12 13.10
C TYR A 116 30.54 -16.89 12.19
N ARG A 117 31.65 -17.39 12.77
CA ARG A 117 32.73 -18.05 12.03
C ARG A 117 33.21 -17.17 10.87
N ASP A 118 33.08 -17.64 9.63
CA ASP A 118 33.50 -16.94 8.41
C ASP A 118 32.40 -16.07 7.79
N HIS A 119 31.18 -16.08 8.35
CA HIS A 119 30.06 -15.27 7.89
C HIS A 119 29.96 -13.97 8.68
N GLN A 120 29.84 -12.85 7.97
CA GLN A 120 29.65 -11.52 8.52
C GLN A 120 28.41 -10.88 7.89
N LEU A 121 27.56 -10.31 8.72
CA LEU A 121 26.41 -9.51 8.32
C LEU A 121 26.56 -8.10 8.87
N ASP A 122 26.67 -7.13 7.96
CA ASP A 122 26.67 -5.71 8.30
C ASP A 122 25.23 -5.18 8.45
N ASP A 123 25.09 -4.04 9.11
CA ASP A 123 23.80 -3.37 9.35
C ASP A 123 22.73 -4.26 10.01
N THR A 124 23.15 -5.17 10.90
CA THR A 124 22.22 -5.95 11.72
C THR A 124 21.59 -5.04 12.78
N GLY A 125 20.26 -5.08 12.90
CA GLY A 125 19.55 -4.36 13.96
C GLY A 125 19.81 -4.97 15.33
N LEU A 126 20.39 -4.22 16.26
CA LEU A 126 20.49 -4.59 17.68
C LEU A 126 19.36 -3.92 18.46
N PHE A 127 18.53 -4.73 19.09
CA PHE A 127 17.46 -4.27 19.97
C PHE A 127 17.74 -4.70 21.42
N GLY A 128 17.70 -3.73 22.35
CA GLY A 128 17.65 -3.99 23.78
C GLY A 128 16.20 -3.96 24.24
N HIS A 129 15.67 -5.07 24.75
CA HIS A 129 14.26 -5.19 25.14
C HIS A 129 14.11 -5.49 26.63
N THR A 130 13.02 -5.01 27.23
CA THR A 130 12.61 -5.45 28.56
C THR A 130 11.96 -6.83 28.49
N PRO A 131 11.96 -7.62 29.58
CA PRO A 131 11.31 -8.94 29.61
C PRO A 131 9.81 -8.87 29.31
N SER A 132 9.14 -7.80 29.76
CA SER A 132 7.73 -7.52 29.46
C SER A 132 7.43 -7.34 27.97
N MET A 133 8.46 -7.13 27.14
CA MET A 133 8.30 -6.97 25.70
C MET A 133 7.80 -8.26 25.02
N VAL A 134 7.93 -9.43 25.66
CA VAL A 134 7.36 -10.68 25.13
C VAL A 134 5.84 -10.62 24.93
N GLU A 135 5.13 -9.86 25.76
CA GLU A 135 3.68 -9.68 25.67
C GLU A 135 3.28 -8.47 24.80
N VAL A 136 4.17 -7.50 24.66
CA VAL A 136 3.92 -6.24 23.93
C VAL A 136 4.28 -6.36 22.45
N ASP A 137 5.39 -7.03 22.16
CA ASP A 137 5.83 -7.31 20.79
C ASP A 137 4.87 -8.28 20.13
N THR A 138 4.59 -8.07 18.86
CA THR A 138 3.71 -8.93 18.07
C THR A 138 4.44 -10.10 17.43
N ARG A 139 5.78 -10.15 17.59
CA ARG A 139 6.64 -11.20 17.05
C ARG A 139 6.75 -12.37 18.01
N ASP A 140 6.30 -13.53 17.56
CA ASP A 140 6.37 -14.77 18.33
C ASP A 140 7.79 -15.40 18.26
N VAL A 141 8.16 -16.09 19.32
CA VAL A 141 9.38 -16.91 19.38
C VAL A 141 9.05 -18.33 18.94
N VAL A 142 9.54 -18.73 17.76
CA VAL A 142 9.24 -20.04 17.15
C VAL A 142 10.10 -21.16 17.75
N GLN A 143 11.34 -20.85 18.13
CA GLN A 143 12.26 -21.81 18.72
C GLN A 143 12.90 -21.23 19.98
N GLY A 144 13.08 -22.07 21.00
CA GLY A 144 13.71 -21.70 22.26
C GLY A 144 12.77 -20.95 23.19
N ARG A 145 13.26 -19.88 23.82
CA ARG A 145 12.51 -19.08 24.81
C ARG A 145 12.91 -17.61 24.79
N TYR A 146 12.06 -16.77 25.36
CA TYR A 146 12.43 -15.41 25.74
C TYR A 146 13.35 -15.38 26.97
N PHE A 147 14.09 -14.29 27.15
CA PHE A 147 14.88 -14.07 28.36
C PHE A 147 13.98 -13.71 29.55
N THR A 148 14.45 -14.05 30.75
CA THR A 148 13.72 -13.84 32.01
C THR A 148 14.10 -12.51 32.68
N ASP A 149 13.30 -12.09 33.66
CA ASP A 149 13.61 -10.92 34.49
C ASP A 149 14.97 -11.03 35.22
N GLN A 150 15.35 -12.24 35.62
CA GLN A 150 16.64 -12.47 36.29
C GLN A 150 17.80 -12.28 35.32
N GLU A 151 17.66 -12.76 34.08
CA GLU A 151 18.69 -12.62 33.05
C GLU A 151 18.88 -11.15 32.64
N ASP A 152 17.79 -10.38 32.55
CA ASP A 152 17.86 -8.93 32.33
C ASP A 152 18.53 -8.23 33.51
N ARG A 153 18.10 -8.46 34.76
CA ARG A 153 18.73 -7.82 35.94
C ARG A 153 20.22 -8.12 36.09
N HIS A 154 20.67 -9.29 35.65
CA HIS A 154 22.09 -9.68 35.69
C HIS A 154 22.88 -9.29 34.44
N ALA A 155 22.27 -8.57 33.48
CA ALA A 155 22.87 -8.21 32.20
C ALA A 155 23.50 -9.44 31.51
N SER A 156 22.76 -10.55 31.50
CA SER A 156 23.24 -11.83 30.96
C SER A 156 23.53 -11.71 29.46
N THR A 157 24.59 -12.37 29.01
CA THR A 157 25.03 -12.36 27.60
C THR A 157 24.24 -13.39 26.76
N VAL A 158 22.92 -13.23 26.75
CA VAL A 158 21.99 -14.05 25.97
C VAL A 158 21.34 -13.20 24.87
N CYS A 159 20.95 -13.83 23.77
CA CYS A 159 20.26 -13.16 22.67
C CYS A 159 19.17 -14.02 22.02
N LEU A 160 18.21 -13.35 21.41
CA LEU A 160 17.29 -13.93 20.44
C LEU A 160 17.65 -13.39 19.06
N ILE A 161 17.53 -14.21 18.03
CA ILE A 161 17.89 -13.84 16.66
C ILE A 161 16.69 -13.85 15.73
N GLY A 162 16.72 -12.99 14.71
CA GLY A 162 15.79 -13.04 13.60
C GLY A 162 16.07 -14.23 12.68
N ASP A 163 15.06 -14.60 11.91
CA ASP A 163 15.08 -15.77 11.03
C ASP A 163 16.15 -15.68 9.91
N ARG A 164 16.55 -14.48 9.46
CA ARG A 164 17.66 -14.31 8.51
C ARG A 164 19.00 -14.77 9.10
N LEU A 165 19.32 -14.29 10.31
CA LEU A 165 20.54 -14.67 11.03
C LEU A 165 20.56 -16.17 11.31
N ALA A 166 19.41 -16.75 11.69
CA ALA A 166 19.30 -18.20 11.88
C ALA A 166 19.67 -18.98 10.61
N ARG A 167 19.13 -18.59 9.45
CA ARG A 167 19.42 -19.26 8.17
C ARG A 167 20.85 -19.06 7.68
N GLU A 168 21.39 -17.85 7.78
CA GLU A 168 22.70 -17.54 7.23
C GLU A 168 23.84 -18.04 8.12
N PHE A 169 23.71 -17.96 9.44
CA PHE A 169 24.76 -18.40 10.36
C PHE A 169 24.65 -19.89 10.71
N PHE A 170 23.46 -20.47 10.66
CA PHE A 170 23.23 -21.87 11.05
C PHE A 170 22.46 -22.66 9.98
N PRO A 171 22.99 -22.79 8.75
CA PRO A 171 22.31 -23.50 7.67
C PRO A 171 22.13 -24.99 8.01
N GLY A 172 20.88 -25.39 8.30
CA GLY A 172 20.54 -26.78 8.62
C GLY A 172 21.00 -27.26 10.00
N GLU A 173 21.45 -26.36 10.87
CA GLU A 173 21.82 -26.67 12.25
C GLU A 173 20.90 -25.93 13.24
N ASP A 174 20.73 -26.48 14.45
CA ASP A 174 20.02 -25.79 15.53
C ASP A 174 20.83 -24.57 16.01
N PRO A 175 20.28 -23.33 15.97
CA PRO A 175 20.96 -22.14 16.44
C PRO A 175 21.02 -22.05 17.98
N LEU A 176 20.18 -22.78 18.71
CA LEU A 176 20.08 -22.67 20.17
C LEU A 176 21.37 -23.11 20.87
N GLY A 177 21.77 -22.35 21.89
CA GLY A 177 22.98 -22.59 22.70
C GLY A 177 24.29 -22.19 22.03
N LYS A 178 24.27 -21.71 20.78
CA LYS A 178 25.48 -21.29 20.06
C LYS A 178 25.82 -19.83 20.35
N LEU A 179 27.10 -19.51 20.20
CA LEU A 179 27.62 -18.15 20.39
C LEU A 179 27.61 -17.38 19.07
N VAL A 180 26.93 -16.24 19.05
CA VAL A 180 26.97 -15.26 17.96
C VAL A 180 27.72 -14.03 18.46
N ARG A 181 28.64 -13.52 17.64
CA ARG A 181 29.43 -12.35 17.97
C ARG A 181 28.77 -11.10 17.40
N ALA A 182 28.39 -10.17 18.26
CA ALA A 182 27.92 -8.85 17.88
C ALA A 182 29.06 -7.85 18.16
N GLU A 183 29.73 -7.38 17.10
CA GLU A 183 30.98 -6.62 17.16
C GLU A 183 32.07 -7.29 18.04
N ASN A 184 32.27 -6.76 19.25
CA ASN A 184 33.30 -7.21 20.18
C ASN A 184 32.77 -8.08 21.32
N GLN A 185 31.45 -8.31 21.38
CA GLN A 185 30.81 -9.09 22.44
C GLN A 185 30.18 -10.37 21.89
N GLU A 186 30.30 -11.46 22.64
CA GLU A 186 29.67 -12.74 22.32
C GLU A 186 28.37 -12.91 23.12
N PHE A 187 27.33 -13.37 22.44
CA PHE A 187 26.01 -13.64 23.00
C PHE A 187 25.59 -15.08 22.69
N THR A 188 24.98 -15.73 23.66
CA THR A 188 24.43 -17.09 23.50
C THR A 188 23.01 -17.02 22.98
N VAL A 189 22.73 -17.69 21.87
CA VAL A 189 21.39 -17.74 21.28
C VAL A 189 20.47 -18.62 22.13
N ILE A 190 19.38 -18.05 22.63
CA ILE A 190 18.37 -18.75 23.46
C ILE A 190 17.00 -18.85 22.78
N GLY A 191 16.81 -18.13 21.67
CA GLY A 191 15.56 -18.17 20.92
C GLY A 191 15.66 -17.59 19.50
N VAL A 192 14.68 -17.94 18.68
CA VAL A 192 14.55 -17.48 17.29
C VAL A 192 13.14 -16.93 17.08
N PHE A 193 13.04 -15.73 16.53
CA PHE A 193 11.76 -15.11 16.18
C PHE A 193 11.17 -15.68 14.90
N ASP A 194 9.84 -15.57 14.76
CA ASP A 194 9.15 -15.90 13.53
C ASP A 194 9.57 -14.99 12.36
N ARG A 195 9.39 -15.50 11.15
CA ARG A 195 9.74 -14.84 9.91
C ARG A 195 8.75 -13.72 9.59
N ILE A 196 9.22 -12.48 9.59
CA ILE A 196 8.48 -11.28 9.14
C ILE A 196 8.50 -11.18 7.61
N GLY A 197 9.62 -11.62 7.03
CA GLY A 197 9.92 -11.53 5.60
C GLY A 197 10.37 -10.14 5.17
N SER A 198 10.35 -9.91 3.85
CA SER A 198 10.74 -8.62 3.28
C SER A 198 9.56 -7.65 3.20
N VAL A 199 9.82 -6.39 3.53
CA VAL A 199 8.91 -5.26 3.32
C VAL A 199 9.49 -4.33 2.26
N LEU A 200 8.77 -4.14 1.13
CA LEU A 200 9.25 -3.32 0.00
C LEU A 200 10.66 -3.72 -0.50
N GLY A 201 10.97 -5.02 -0.47
CA GLY A 201 12.29 -5.55 -0.86
C GLY A 201 13.38 -5.36 0.19
N GLN A 202 13.10 -4.72 1.33
CA GLN A 202 14.01 -4.68 2.47
C GLN A 202 13.69 -5.80 3.44
N ASP A 203 14.73 -6.56 3.80
CA ASP A 203 14.62 -7.64 4.77
C ASP A 203 14.40 -7.09 6.18
N GLN A 204 13.35 -7.56 6.86
CA GLN A 204 13.04 -7.19 8.24
C GLN A 204 13.52 -8.25 9.25
N ASP A 205 14.11 -9.34 8.78
CA ASP A 205 14.53 -10.47 9.62
C ASP A 205 16.00 -10.39 10.06
N ASN A 206 16.73 -9.31 9.70
CA ASN A 206 18.14 -9.09 10.06
C ASN A 206 18.28 -8.33 11.40
N PHE A 207 17.98 -8.99 12.52
CA PHE A 207 18.11 -8.40 13.84
C PHE A 207 18.46 -9.37 14.96
N ILE A 208 19.05 -8.84 16.02
CA ILE A 208 19.36 -9.53 17.27
C ILE A 208 18.74 -8.75 18.43
N VAL A 209 18.07 -9.46 19.34
CA VAL A 209 17.43 -8.91 20.53
C VAL A 209 18.19 -9.40 21.76
N ILE A 210 18.58 -8.48 22.62
CA ILE A 210 19.25 -8.76 23.89
C ILE A 210 18.48 -8.11 25.06
N PRO A 211 18.71 -8.55 26.30
CA PRO A 211 18.15 -7.88 27.46
C PRO A 211 18.58 -6.40 27.51
N LEU A 212 17.66 -5.54 27.95
CA LEU A 212 17.88 -4.09 27.96
C LEU A 212 19.09 -3.70 28.81
N GLN A 213 19.30 -4.35 29.96
CA GLN A 213 20.47 -4.08 30.80
C GLN A 213 21.78 -4.50 30.10
N SER A 214 21.78 -5.64 29.41
CA SER A 214 22.93 -6.10 28.61
C SER A 214 23.25 -5.09 27.50
N TYR A 215 22.23 -4.54 26.85
CA TYR A 215 22.39 -3.48 25.85
C TYR A 215 23.01 -2.22 26.46
N MET A 216 22.50 -1.77 27.62
CA MET A 216 23.01 -0.57 28.29
C MET A 216 24.46 -0.75 28.76
N HIS A 217 24.84 -1.95 29.20
CA HIS A 217 26.23 -2.26 29.54
C HIS A 217 27.14 -2.22 28.29
N PHE A 218 26.67 -2.76 27.17
CA PHE A 218 27.44 -2.87 25.93
C PHE A 218 27.58 -1.54 25.17
N ARG A 219 26.51 -0.75 25.04
CA ARG A 219 26.47 0.49 24.21
C ARG A 219 26.34 1.79 25.01
N GLY A 220 26.03 1.71 26.31
CA GLY A 220 25.77 2.87 27.16
C GLY A 220 24.38 3.51 26.95
N LEU A 221 24.09 4.53 27.76
CA LEU A 221 22.81 5.25 27.83
C LEU A 221 22.67 6.39 26.80
N ARG A 222 23.40 6.32 25.67
CA ARG A 222 23.45 7.44 24.71
C ARG A 222 22.16 7.58 23.88
N ASN A 223 21.44 6.49 23.67
CA ASN A 223 20.22 6.46 22.88
C ASN A 223 18.98 6.61 23.78
N SER A 224 17.94 7.26 23.26
CA SER A 224 16.65 7.36 23.94
C SER A 224 15.93 6.02 23.88
N LEU A 225 15.29 5.63 24.98
CA LEU A 225 14.34 4.51 24.99
C LEU A 225 13.10 4.87 24.15
N THR A 226 12.44 3.82 23.66
CA THR A 226 11.08 3.86 23.13
C THR A 226 10.23 2.95 23.99
N LEU A 227 9.27 3.53 24.69
CA LEU A 227 8.29 2.77 25.46
C LEU A 227 7.27 2.18 24.49
N GLN A 228 6.85 0.95 24.73
CA GLN A 228 5.78 0.29 24.00
C GLN A 228 4.76 -0.17 25.02
N ILE A 229 3.51 0.21 24.83
CA ILE A 229 2.45 -0.01 25.80
C ILE A 229 1.31 -0.75 25.11
N LYS A 230 0.96 -1.91 25.65
CA LYS A 230 -0.17 -2.72 25.21
C LYS A 230 -1.35 -2.53 26.16
N THR A 231 -2.53 -2.39 25.57
CA THR A 231 -3.80 -2.23 26.29
C THR A 231 -4.68 -3.45 26.09
N ALA A 232 -5.60 -3.69 27.03
CA ALA A 232 -6.50 -4.85 26.98
C ALA A 232 -7.46 -4.78 25.78
N ASP A 233 -7.95 -3.59 25.46
CA ASP A 233 -8.89 -3.34 24.36
C ASP A 233 -8.41 -2.19 23.48
N ALA A 234 -8.61 -2.33 22.16
CA ALA A 234 -8.13 -1.38 21.15
C ALA A 234 -8.93 -0.06 21.05
N ASP A 235 -10.08 0.04 21.71
CA ASP A 235 -10.99 1.18 21.53
C ASP A 235 -10.91 2.17 22.71
N ARG A 236 -11.82 2.06 23.68
CA ARG A 236 -11.98 3.08 24.73
C ARG A 236 -10.82 3.09 25.73
N THR A 237 -10.32 1.92 26.08
CA THR A 237 -9.19 1.73 27.01
C THR A 237 -7.89 2.27 26.40
N PHE A 238 -7.77 2.24 25.07
CA PHE A 238 -6.59 2.69 24.34
C PHE A 238 -6.39 4.21 24.45
N GLU A 239 -7.42 5.00 24.15
CA GLU A 239 -7.34 6.47 24.28
C GLU A 239 -7.10 6.90 25.74
N GLN A 240 -7.75 6.23 26.70
CA GLN A 240 -7.55 6.49 28.13
C GLN A 240 -6.11 6.20 28.57
N ALA A 241 -5.54 5.06 28.17
CA ALA A 241 -4.17 4.70 28.48
C ALA A 241 -3.16 5.69 27.85
N GLN A 242 -3.44 6.21 26.66
CA GLN A 242 -2.63 7.25 26.03
C GLN A 242 -2.66 8.55 26.84
N ASP A 243 -3.83 9.00 27.26
CA ASP A 243 -3.98 10.22 28.05
C ASP A 243 -3.38 10.10 29.46
N GLU A 244 -3.49 8.93 30.09
CA GLU A 244 -2.82 8.62 31.37
C GLU A 244 -1.30 8.66 31.20
N THR A 245 -0.77 7.96 30.20
CA THR A 245 0.66 7.92 29.92
C THR A 245 1.20 9.32 29.61
N ARG A 246 0.47 10.09 28.79
CA ARG A 246 0.79 11.49 28.48
C ARG A 246 0.85 12.33 29.76
N SER A 247 -0.16 12.21 30.62
CA SER A 247 -0.26 12.99 31.87
C SER A 247 0.87 12.64 32.84
N LEU A 248 1.16 11.35 33.03
CA LEU A 248 2.24 10.86 33.89
C LEU A 248 3.60 11.39 33.42
N LEU A 249 3.90 11.28 32.12
CA LEU A 249 5.16 11.76 31.56
C LEU A 249 5.27 13.28 31.64
N ARG A 250 4.19 14.03 31.42
CA ARG A 250 4.20 15.50 31.57
C ARG A 250 4.51 15.94 32.99
N VAL A 251 3.88 15.32 34.00
CA VAL A 251 4.13 15.62 35.42
C VAL A 251 5.58 15.34 35.76
N ARG A 252 6.06 14.16 35.39
CA ARG A 252 7.41 13.68 35.68
C ARG A 252 8.50 14.50 35.01
N ARG A 253 8.27 14.92 33.75
CA ARG A 253 9.20 15.74 32.98
C ARG A 253 9.06 17.23 33.25
N HIS A 254 8.18 17.62 34.18
CA HIS A 254 7.90 19.00 34.56
C HIS A 254 7.47 19.88 33.37
N ILE A 255 6.67 19.32 32.46
CA ILE A 255 6.12 20.04 31.30
C ILE A 255 4.90 20.83 31.76
N MET A 256 5.04 22.17 31.79
CA MET A 256 3.96 23.08 32.16
C MET A 256 2.76 22.97 31.21
N ALA A 257 1.57 23.34 31.71
CA ALA A 257 0.38 23.48 30.88
C ALA A 257 0.62 24.49 29.74
N GLY A 258 0.24 24.14 28.51
CA GLY A 258 0.41 24.97 27.33
C GLY A 258 1.80 24.94 26.67
N LYS A 259 2.78 24.21 27.23
CA LYS A 259 4.04 23.91 26.52
C LYS A 259 3.91 22.64 25.68
N ASP A 260 4.63 22.65 24.57
CA ASP A 260 4.77 21.48 23.69
C ASP A 260 5.44 20.31 24.41
N GLU A 261 4.99 19.11 24.07
CA GLU A 261 5.51 17.87 24.62
C GLU A 261 6.90 17.58 24.07
N ASP A 262 7.78 17.06 24.93
CA ASP A 262 9.14 16.66 24.54
C ASP A 262 9.22 15.16 24.13
N PHE A 263 8.07 14.52 24.03
CA PHE A 263 7.88 13.14 23.59
C PHE A 263 6.71 13.06 22.61
N PHE A 264 6.67 12.00 21.81
CA PHE A 264 5.63 11.73 20.84
C PHE A 264 5.01 10.38 21.15
N ILE A 265 3.68 10.33 21.05
CA ILE A 265 2.91 9.10 21.11
C ILE A 265 2.57 8.71 19.67
N GLY A 266 3.07 7.57 19.23
CA GLY A 266 2.84 7.00 17.91
C GLY A 266 1.99 5.75 17.98
N THR A 267 1.02 5.64 17.08
CA THR A 267 0.17 4.46 16.90
C THR A 267 0.36 3.88 15.51
N ALA A 268 -0.08 2.64 15.30
CA ALA A 268 -0.22 2.06 13.97
C ALA A 268 -1.09 2.97 13.06
N GLN A 269 -2.12 3.61 13.62
CA GLN A 269 -3.01 4.51 12.89
C GLN A 269 -2.28 5.76 12.37
N ASN A 270 -1.31 6.31 13.10
CA ASN A 270 -0.48 7.42 12.60
C ASN A 270 0.24 7.03 11.30
N TYR A 271 0.78 5.80 11.22
CA TYR A 271 1.44 5.29 10.02
C TYR A 271 0.45 5.09 8.87
N ILE A 272 -0.72 4.49 9.15
CA ILE A 272 -1.78 4.31 8.16
C ILE A 272 -2.22 5.67 7.59
N SER A 273 -2.46 6.66 8.44
CA SER A 273 -2.87 8.00 8.00
C SER A 273 -1.81 8.72 7.16
N LEU A 274 -0.52 8.55 7.51
CA LEU A 274 0.58 9.11 6.74
C LEU A 274 0.65 8.45 5.36
N TRP A 275 0.60 7.11 5.33
CA TRP A 275 0.61 6.34 4.10
C TRP A 275 -0.57 6.71 3.20
N GLN A 276 -1.78 6.82 3.77
CA GLN A 276 -2.97 7.24 3.04
C GLN A 276 -2.81 8.65 2.47
N SER A 277 -2.21 9.59 3.21
CA SER A 277 -1.94 10.94 2.72
C SER A 277 -0.98 10.93 1.52
N ILE A 278 0.13 10.19 1.61
CA ILE A 278 1.10 10.03 0.51
C ILE A 278 0.47 9.32 -0.68
N SER A 279 -0.21 8.21 -0.44
CA SER A 279 -0.88 7.39 -1.45
C SER A 279 -1.97 8.17 -2.18
N SER A 280 -2.76 8.98 -1.46
CA SER A 280 -3.79 9.84 -2.06
C SER A 280 -3.21 10.93 -2.96
N ALA A 281 -2.04 11.48 -2.61
CA ALA A 281 -1.34 12.46 -3.45
C ALA A 281 -0.83 11.81 -4.75
N PHE A 282 -0.19 10.64 -4.66
CA PHE A 282 0.21 9.86 -5.84
C PHE A 282 -0.99 9.47 -6.69
N PHE A 283 -2.07 9.03 -6.05
CA PHE A 283 -3.33 8.71 -6.71
C PHE A 283 -3.86 9.90 -7.52
N ALA A 284 -3.88 11.10 -6.93
CA ALA A 284 -4.32 12.31 -7.63
C ALA A 284 -3.47 12.61 -8.88
N VAL A 285 -2.14 12.49 -8.76
CA VAL A 285 -1.22 12.66 -9.90
C VAL A 285 -1.50 11.62 -10.99
N PHE A 286 -1.64 10.35 -10.61
CA PHE A 286 -1.89 9.31 -11.60
C PHE A 286 -3.27 9.41 -12.24
N VAL A 287 -4.30 9.82 -11.50
CA VAL A 287 -5.63 10.10 -12.07
C VAL A 287 -5.54 11.24 -13.07
N MET A 288 -4.79 12.31 -12.76
CA MET A 288 -4.54 13.41 -13.70
C MET A 288 -3.88 12.90 -14.98
N VAL A 289 -2.77 12.16 -14.88
CA VAL A 289 -2.07 11.59 -16.05
C VAL A 289 -2.96 10.62 -16.84
N SER A 290 -3.67 9.74 -16.14
CA SER A 290 -4.58 8.76 -16.76
C SER A 290 -5.76 9.44 -17.45
N SER A 291 -6.26 10.55 -16.90
CA SER A 291 -7.34 11.33 -17.52
C SER A 291 -6.90 11.93 -18.86
N ILE A 292 -5.66 12.39 -18.98
CA ILE A 292 -5.08 12.87 -20.24
C ILE A 292 -5.00 11.71 -21.24
N SER A 293 -4.50 10.54 -20.82
CA SER A 293 -4.47 9.35 -21.69
C SER A 293 -5.86 8.91 -22.13
N ALA A 294 -6.86 8.98 -21.24
CA ALA A 294 -8.25 8.68 -21.54
C ALA A 294 -8.84 9.67 -22.56
N VAL A 295 -8.54 10.97 -22.44
CA VAL A 295 -8.95 11.99 -23.42
C VAL A 295 -8.30 11.73 -24.78
N VAL A 296 -7.01 11.41 -24.83
CA VAL A 296 -6.33 11.05 -26.08
C VAL A 296 -7.00 9.83 -26.74
N GLY A 297 -7.28 8.78 -25.96
CA GLY A 297 -8.04 7.62 -26.44
C GLY A 297 -9.45 7.99 -26.93
N GLY A 298 -10.12 8.90 -26.23
CA GLY A 298 -11.42 9.45 -26.61
C GLY A 298 -11.41 10.22 -27.93
N ILE A 299 -10.40 11.06 -28.16
CA ILE A 299 -10.22 11.80 -29.41
C ILE A 299 -10.02 10.83 -30.58
N VAL A 300 -9.28 9.73 -30.37
CA VAL A 300 -9.12 8.67 -31.37
C VAL A 300 -10.49 8.05 -31.73
N ILE A 301 -11.34 7.75 -30.74
CA ILE A 301 -12.70 7.25 -30.97
C ILE A 301 -13.52 8.25 -31.79
N MET A 302 -13.51 9.51 -31.36
CA MET A 302 -14.26 10.57 -32.03
C MET A 302 -13.85 10.70 -33.51
N ASN A 303 -12.55 10.73 -33.79
CA ASN A 303 -12.03 10.87 -35.15
C ASN A 303 -12.40 9.67 -36.03
N VAL A 304 -12.25 8.45 -35.49
CA VAL A 304 -12.61 7.25 -36.25
C VAL A 304 -14.12 7.19 -36.52
N MET A 305 -14.93 7.58 -35.55
CA MET A 305 -16.38 7.70 -35.72
C MET A 305 -16.75 8.75 -36.76
N LEU A 306 -16.11 9.93 -36.76
CA LEU A 306 -16.34 10.96 -37.78
C LEU A 306 -16.05 10.46 -39.20
N VAL A 307 -14.93 9.75 -39.38
CA VAL A 307 -14.58 9.12 -40.66
C VAL A 307 -15.62 8.06 -41.05
N SER A 308 -16.12 7.28 -40.08
CA SER A 308 -17.16 6.28 -40.34
C SER A 308 -18.50 6.90 -40.74
N VAL A 309 -18.84 8.09 -40.21
CA VAL A 309 -20.05 8.82 -40.62
C VAL A 309 -19.91 9.31 -42.05
N THR A 310 -18.73 9.82 -42.43
CA THR A 310 -18.49 10.31 -43.80
C THR A 310 -18.46 9.20 -44.84
N GLU A 311 -18.06 7.98 -44.49
CA GLU A 311 -18.11 6.83 -45.41
C GLU A 311 -19.50 6.22 -45.54
N ARG A 312 -20.31 6.29 -44.48
CA ARG A 312 -21.69 5.75 -44.44
C ARG A 312 -22.76 6.81 -44.74
N THR A 313 -22.41 7.98 -45.26
CA THR A 313 -23.35 9.07 -45.57
C THR A 313 -24.50 8.62 -46.45
N LYS A 314 -24.24 7.92 -47.56
CA LYS A 314 -25.27 7.37 -48.44
C LYS A 314 -26.23 6.41 -47.72
N GLU A 315 -25.69 5.50 -46.91
CA GLU A 315 -26.48 4.54 -46.13
C GLU A 315 -27.40 5.24 -45.13
N ILE A 316 -26.89 6.27 -44.44
CA ILE A 316 -27.66 7.10 -43.50
C ILE A 316 -28.77 7.86 -44.25
N GLY A 317 -28.45 8.41 -45.43
CA GLY A 317 -29.39 9.10 -46.31
C GLY A 317 -30.55 8.21 -46.74
N VAL A 318 -30.28 6.97 -47.15
CA VAL A 318 -31.31 5.98 -47.49
C VAL A 318 -32.20 5.67 -46.28
N ARG A 319 -31.64 5.44 -45.09
CA ARG A 319 -32.43 5.18 -43.87
C ARG A 319 -33.34 6.35 -43.51
N ARG A 320 -32.83 7.58 -43.61
CA ARG A 320 -33.59 8.81 -43.37
C ARG A 320 -34.70 9.01 -44.40
N ALA A 321 -34.44 8.70 -45.67
CA ALA A 321 -35.43 8.78 -46.75
C ALA A 321 -36.57 7.76 -46.60
N VAL A 322 -36.29 6.59 -46.02
CA VAL A 322 -37.30 5.55 -45.73
C VAL A 322 -38.04 5.82 -44.40
N GLY A 323 -37.70 6.88 -43.67
CA GLY A 323 -38.47 7.37 -42.51
C GLY A 323 -37.80 7.19 -41.13
N ALA A 324 -36.51 6.83 -41.07
CA ALA A 324 -35.79 6.80 -39.79
C ALA A 324 -35.70 8.19 -39.16
N THR A 325 -36.03 8.31 -37.87
CA THR A 325 -35.95 9.60 -37.17
C THR A 325 -34.50 9.97 -36.85
N GLN A 326 -34.22 11.26 -36.61
CA GLN A 326 -32.88 11.70 -36.16
C GLN A 326 -32.47 10.99 -34.85
N SER A 327 -33.43 10.74 -33.96
CA SER A 327 -33.22 10.03 -32.71
C SER A 327 -32.85 8.55 -32.92
N ASP A 328 -33.36 7.90 -33.96
CA ASP A 328 -33.00 6.51 -34.28
C ASP A 328 -31.54 6.41 -34.74
N ILE A 329 -31.12 7.32 -35.64
CA ILE A 329 -29.73 7.39 -36.10
C ILE A 329 -28.78 7.74 -34.94
N LEU A 330 -29.16 8.71 -34.11
CA LEU A 330 -28.38 9.09 -32.93
C LEU A 330 -28.17 7.89 -31.99
N ARG A 331 -29.25 7.17 -31.63
CA ARG A 331 -29.19 6.00 -30.74
C ARG A 331 -28.36 4.86 -31.33
N GLN A 332 -28.42 4.66 -32.64
CA GLN A 332 -27.63 3.65 -33.32
C GLN A 332 -26.13 3.92 -33.20
N PHE A 333 -25.67 5.12 -33.58
CA PHE A 333 -24.25 5.48 -33.51
C PHE A 333 -23.73 5.56 -32.06
N LEU A 334 -24.58 6.02 -31.13
CA LEU A 334 -24.24 6.01 -29.71
C LEU A 334 -24.09 4.57 -29.18
N ALA A 335 -25.00 3.66 -29.55
CA ALA A 335 -24.91 2.26 -29.19
C ALA A 335 -23.67 1.58 -29.79
N GLU A 336 -23.31 1.88 -31.05
CA GLU A 336 -22.09 1.39 -31.69
C GLU A 336 -20.84 1.83 -30.90
N SER A 337 -20.80 3.10 -30.46
CA SER A 337 -19.72 3.64 -29.63
C SER A 337 -19.61 2.94 -28.28
N VAL A 338 -20.74 2.76 -27.59
CA VAL A 338 -20.79 2.14 -26.26
C VAL A 338 -20.37 0.67 -26.34
N VAL A 339 -20.85 -0.07 -27.34
CA VAL A 339 -20.48 -1.48 -27.54
C VAL A 339 -18.98 -1.61 -27.82
N GLN A 340 -18.42 -0.77 -28.69
CA GLN A 340 -16.97 -0.72 -28.91
C GLN A 340 -16.22 -0.42 -27.61
N CYS A 341 -16.77 0.45 -26.77
CA CYS A 341 -16.13 0.84 -25.52
C CYS A 341 -16.20 -0.21 -24.40
N ILE A 342 -17.30 -0.96 -24.34
CA ILE A 342 -17.44 -2.10 -23.44
C ILE A 342 -16.48 -3.21 -23.87
N ILE A 343 -16.41 -3.52 -25.16
CA ILE A 343 -15.49 -4.54 -25.69
C ILE A 343 -14.04 -4.15 -25.40
N GLY A 344 -13.64 -2.91 -25.70
CA GLY A 344 -12.29 -2.44 -25.40
C GLY A 344 -12.00 -2.37 -23.90
N GLY A 345 -12.99 -2.02 -23.08
CA GLY A 345 -12.88 -2.08 -21.62
C GLY A 345 -12.64 -3.50 -21.10
N ILE A 346 -13.45 -4.47 -21.54
CA ILE A 346 -13.30 -5.89 -21.16
C ILE A 346 -11.96 -6.45 -21.62
N VAL A 347 -11.57 -6.18 -22.87
CA VAL A 347 -10.26 -6.62 -23.40
C VAL A 347 -9.12 -5.96 -22.63
N GLY A 348 -9.23 -4.67 -22.31
CA GLY A 348 -8.25 -3.95 -21.50
C GLY A 348 -8.11 -4.54 -20.10
N VAL A 349 -9.22 -4.81 -19.42
CA VAL A 349 -9.26 -5.50 -18.12
C VAL A 349 -8.59 -6.87 -18.24
N GLY A 350 -8.93 -7.65 -19.27
CA GLY A 350 -8.35 -8.98 -19.51
C GLY A 350 -6.83 -8.93 -19.73
N ILE A 351 -6.34 -7.94 -20.47
CA ILE A 351 -4.91 -7.71 -20.67
C ILE A 351 -4.23 -7.35 -19.35
N VAL A 352 -4.79 -6.43 -18.56
CA VAL A 352 -4.20 -6.03 -17.27
C VAL A 352 -4.19 -7.18 -16.27
N VAL A 353 -5.27 -7.97 -16.19
CA VAL A 353 -5.33 -9.17 -15.34
C VAL A 353 -4.33 -10.21 -15.84
N GLY A 354 -4.22 -10.43 -17.15
CA GLY A 354 -3.28 -11.38 -17.74
C GLY A 354 -1.82 -10.99 -17.52
N ILE A 355 -1.45 -9.73 -17.78
CA ILE A 355 -0.11 -9.20 -17.50
C ILE A 355 0.16 -9.19 -16.00
N GLY A 356 -0.80 -8.75 -15.18
CA GLY A 356 -0.69 -8.74 -13.73
C GLY A 356 -0.46 -10.14 -13.16
N PHE A 357 -1.18 -11.14 -13.66
CA PHE A 357 -0.99 -12.54 -13.28
C PHE A 357 0.35 -13.11 -13.76
N ALA A 358 0.76 -12.80 -14.99
CA ALA A 358 2.07 -13.21 -15.53
C ALA A 358 3.24 -12.56 -14.76
N CYS A 359 3.13 -11.27 -14.44
CA CYS A 359 4.08 -10.55 -13.60
C CYS A 359 4.08 -11.12 -12.17
N ALA A 360 2.92 -11.44 -11.59
CA ALA A 360 2.84 -12.04 -10.26
C ALA A 360 3.51 -13.43 -10.20
N LEU A 361 3.36 -14.24 -11.25
CA LEU A 361 4.05 -15.53 -11.38
C LEU A 361 5.57 -15.35 -11.55
N GLY A 362 6.01 -14.37 -12.34
CA GLY A 362 7.42 -14.09 -12.59
C GLY A 362 8.14 -13.40 -11.41
N LEU A 363 7.46 -12.51 -10.68
CA LEU A 363 8.00 -11.79 -9.53
C LEU A 363 7.86 -12.55 -8.22
N ARG A 364 7.09 -13.64 -8.15
CA ARG A 364 6.99 -14.47 -6.94
C ARG A 364 8.35 -14.99 -6.43
N SER A 365 9.35 -15.03 -7.31
CA SER A 365 10.74 -15.38 -7.00
C SER A 365 11.57 -14.23 -6.44
N LEU A 366 11.14 -12.97 -6.58
CA LEU A 366 11.92 -11.76 -6.28
C LEU A 366 11.25 -10.83 -5.24
N THR A 367 9.92 -10.73 -5.20
CA THR A 367 9.21 -9.84 -4.26
C THR A 367 7.88 -10.43 -3.74
N SER A 368 7.57 -10.14 -2.47
CA SER A 368 6.35 -10.54 -1.75
C SER A 368 5.15 -9.62 -2.03
N PHE A 369 5.19 -8.80 -3.08
CA PHE A 369 4.17 -7.79 -3.32
C PHE A 369 2.84 -8.44 -3.76
N PRO A 370 1.73 -8.25 -3.02
CA PRO A 370 0.44 -8.82 -3.38
C PRO A 370 -0.13 -8.06 -4.58
N ALA A 371 0.12 -8.56 -5.78
CA ALA A 371 -0.56 -8.13 -7.00
C ALA A 371 -2.00 -8.67 -6.99
N ALA A 372 -2.85 -8.11 -6.12
CA ALA A 372 -4.26 -8.45 -6.05
C ALA A 372 -5.09 -7.41 -6.82
N VAL A 373 -5.55 -7.77 -8.03
CA VAL A 373 -6.55 -6.98 -8.75
C VAL A 373 -7.88 -7.13 -8.00
N GLN A 374 -8.30 -6.08 -7.30
CA GLN A 374 -9.60 -6.10 -6.63
C GLN A 374 -10.74 -6.03 -7.66
N THR A 375 -11.75 -6.89 -7.49
CA THR A 375 -12.85 -7.06 -8.47
C THR A 375 -13.62 -5.76 -8.75
N TRP A 376 -13.76 -4.88 -7.74
CA TRP A 376 -14.43 -3.59 -7.92
C TRP A 376 -13.65 -2.63 -8.84
N VAL A 377 -12.32 -2.71 -8.87
CA VAL A 377 -11.47 -1.88 -9.76
C VAL A 377 -11.72 -2.24 -11.22
N ALA A 378 -11.91 -3.54 -11.51
CA ALA A 378 -12.26 -4.01 -12.85
C ALA A 378 -13.64 -3.50 -13.29
N ILE A 379 -14.64 -3.55 -12.40
CA ILE A 379 -15.99 -3.03 -12.68
C ILE A 379 -15.90 -1.52 -12.95
N LEU A 380 -15.17 -0.78 -12.11
CA LEU A 380 -15.02 0.66 -12.24
C LEU A 380 -14.33 1.05 -13.54
N GLY A 381 -13.33 0.28 -14.00
CA GLY A 381 -12.70 0.45 -15.31
C GLY A 381 -13.68 0.32 -16.48
N VAL A 382 -14.58 -0.67 -16.45
CA VAL A 382 -15.62 -0.87 -17.48
C VAL A 382 -16.66 0.24 -17.46
N VAL A 383 -17.03 0.73 -16.27
CA VAL A 383 -17.96 1.87 -16.13
C VAL A 383 -17.32 3.13 -16.72
N ILE A 384 -16.07 3.42 -16.39
CA ILE A 384 -15.35 4.59 -16.92
C ILE A 384 -15.20 4.50 -18.44
N SER A 385 -14.86 3.33 -19.00
CA SER A 385 -14.74 3.16 -20.45
C SER A 385 -16.07 3.41 -21.16
N SER A 386 -17.18 2.98 -20.56
CA SER A 386 -18.53 3.21 -21.07
C SER A 386 -18.90 4.70 -21.07
N VAL A 387 -18.59 5.43 -19.99
CA VAL A 387 -18.83 6.89 -19.89
C VAL A 387 -18.03 7.65 -20.94
N LEU A 388 -16.74 7.31 -21.11
CA LEU A 388 -15.89 7.92 -22.14
C LEU A 388 -16.43 7.65 -23.56
N GLY A 389 -16.90 6.43 -23.81
CA GLY A 389 -17.53 6.06 -25.09
C GLY A 389 -18.76 6.88 -25.43
N ILE A 390 -19.62 7.13 -24.43
CA ILE A 390 -20.77 8.02 -24.59
C ILE A 390 -20.29 9.44 -24.89
N PHE A 391 -19.38 9.98 -24.07
CA PHE A 391 -18.93 11.37 -24.17
C PHE A 391 -18.32 11.70 -25.54
N PHE A 392 -17.38 10.87 -26.00
CA PHE A 392 -16.70 11.08 -27.29
C PHE A 392 -17.53 10.60 -28.50
N GLY A 393 -18.51 9.72 -28.29
CA GLY A 393 -19.43 9.24 -29.33
C GLY A 393 -20.60 10.19 -29.63
N ILE A 394 -21.00 11.05 -28.69
CA ILE A 394 -22.13 11.98 -28.86
C ILE A 394 -21.92 12.92 -30.05
N TYR A 395 -20.75 13.56 -30.15
CA TYR A 395 -20.49 14.53 -31.22
C TYR A 395 -20.66 13.96 -32.64
N PRO A 396 -19.97 12.85 -33.02
CA PRO A 396 -20.16 12.23 -34.32
C PRO A 396 -21.58 11.68 -34.52
N ALA A 397 -22.20 11.12 -33.50
CA ALA A 397 -23.58 10.61 -33.59
C ALA A 397 -24.60 11.73 -33.87
N VAL A 398 -24.43 12.90 -33.24
CA VAL A 398 -25.24 14.10 -33.52
C VAL A 398 -24.99 14.56 -34.96
N LYS A 399 -23.74 14.60 -35.41
CA LYS A 399 -23.41 14.97 -36.80
C LYS A 399 -24.06 14.04 -37.82
N ALA A 400 -24.06 12.73 -37.56
CA ALA A 400 -24.74 11.73 -38.39
C ALA A 400 -26.26 11.93 -38.42
N SER A 401 -26.87 12.18 -37.26
CA SER A 401 -28.33 12.35 -37.15
C SER A 401 -28.87 13.58 -37.88
N LYS A 402 -28.02 14.61 -38.07
CA LYS A 402 -28.38 15.89 -38.71
C LYS A 402 -28.13 15.91 -40.22
N LEU A 403 -27.69 14.82 -40.84
CA LEU A 403 -27.50 14.74 -42.29
C LEU A 403 -28.84 14.95 -43.03
N ASP A 404 -28.82 15.81 -44.04
CA ASP A 404 -29.94 15.98 -44.97
C ASP A 404 -29.98 14.78 -45.94
N PRO A 405 -31.09 14.02 -46.00
CA PRO A 405 -31.20 12.88 -46.91
C PRO A 405 -31.00 13.25 -48.38
N VAL A 406 -31.33 14.47 -48.80
CA VAL A 406 -31.16 14.92 -50.19
C VAL A 406 -29.68 15.13 -50.51
N GLU A 407 -28.94 15.79 -49.63
CA GLU A 407 -27.48 15.98 -49.79
C GLU A 407 -26.72 14.65 -49.68
N ALA A 408 -27.11 13.79 -48.73
CA ALA A 408 -26.47 12.51 -48.50
C ALA A 408 -26.61 11.51 -49.66
N LEU A 409 -27.69 11.61 -50.44
CA LEU A 409 -27.89 10.78 -51.64
C LEU A 409 -27.20 11.36 -52.88
N ARG A 410 -26.85 12.64 -52.86
CA ARG A 410 -26.19 13.36 -53.96
C ARG A 410 -24.66 13.34 -53.87
N SER A 411 -24.09 13.07 -52.70
CA SER A 411 -22.64 12.88 -52.55
C SER A 411 -22.19 11.59 -53.27
N ASP A 412 -21.15 11.68 -54.11
CA ASP A 412 -20.58 10.55 -54.85
C ASP A 412 -20.01 9.45 -53.95
#